data_AF-A0A8J2K385-F1
#
_entry.id   AF-A0A8J2K385-F1
#
_cell.length_a   1.000
_cell.length_b   1.000
_cell.length_c   1.000
_cell.angle_alpha   90.00
_cell.angle_beta   90.00
_cell.angle_gamma   90.00
#
_symmetry.space_group_name_H-M   'P 1'
#
loop_
_entity.id
_entity.type
_entity.pdbx_description
1 polymer ?
#
loop_
_entity_poly.entity_id
_entity_poly.type
_entity_poly.pdbx_seq_one_letter_code
_entity_poly.pdbx_strand_id
1 'polypeptide(L)'
;EDLKRQLSFMNAIGTSKLPPEDLLRYNKVLSDMSKAYGTAKVCPYNKQNCDKTTEGLALDPDLTEIMSKMGSYNEMAYYWQAWREESGKKIRSLYTEYVSLSNKAAVLNDYANMGDFWLLRYESDTFREDMENVWKEVRDELYLPLYNYVRYKLSKRYPQINPTEAMPAHIFGNMWAQTWTNILPYVLPYPNASSFDVTEQLKRMGDDPSWVDERAKRKMIFDFANSFFKKLGLADMQVAYGEKAMILKPDGKEVICHASAWDMCDKNDFRIKMCTELTHEDFITAHHELGHIQYYMQYKELPITYRSGANPGFHEAI
;
A
#
# COMPACT_ATOMS: atom_id res chain seq x y z
N GLU A 1 -22.00 3.17 -29.66
CA GLU A 1 -20.73 2.97 -28.93
C GLU A 1 -20.78 3.34 -27.45
N ASP A 2 -20.99 4.60 -27.05
CA ASP A 2 -20.95 4.99 -25.61
C ASP A 2 -21.88 4.16 -24.70
N LEU A 3 -23.18 4.11 -25.03
CA LEU A 3 -24.15 3.28 -24.29
C LEU A 3 -23.77 1.79 -24.25
N LYS A 4 -23.19 1.27 -25.33
CA LYS A 4 -22.76 -0.14 -25.42
C LYS A 4 -21.64 -0.42 -24.42
N ARG A 5 -20.69 0.51 -24.26
CA ARG A 5 -19.62 0.43 -23.26
C ARG A 5 -20.15 0.56 -21.83
N GLN A 6 -21.10 1.46 -21.57
CA GLN A 6 -21.71 1.54 -20.24
C GLN A 6 -22.44 0.23 -19.88
N LEU A 7 -23.19 -0.34 -20.82
CA LEU A 7 -23.88 -1.62 -20.64
C LEU A 7 -22.93 -2.79 -20.41
N SER A 8 -21.74 -2.81 -21.03
CA SER A 8 -20.77 -3.89 -20.79
C SER A 8 -20.26 -3.88 -19.35
N PHE A 9 -19.98 -2.70 -18.77
CA PHE A 9 -19.60 -2.60 -17.35
C PHE A 9 -20.75 -2.97 -16.41
N MET A 10 -21.99 -2.63 -16.76
CA MET A 10 -23.17 -3.01 -15.95
C MET A 10 -23.50 -4.50 -16.00
N ASN A 11 -23.05 -5.22 -17.03
CA ASN A 11 -23.23 -6.68 -17.11
C ASN A 11 -22.14 -7.46 -16.37
N ALA A 12 -20.92 -6.91 -16.27
CA ALA A 12 -19.76 -7.52 -15.62
C ALA A 12 -19.62 -7.05 -14.15
N ILE A 13 -20.61 -7.37 -13.32
CA ILE A 13 -20.72 -6.89 -11.92
C ILE A 13 -19.87 -7.68 -10.90
N GLY A 14 -18.99 -8.58 -11.37
CA GLY A 14 -18.03 -9.29 -10.53
C GLY A 14 -18.71 -10.17 -9.48
N THR A 15 -18.27 -10.05 -8.23
CA THR A 15 -18.73 -10.90 -7.11
C THR A 15 -20.21 -10.77 -6.81
N SER A 16 -20.85 -9.67 -7.21
CA SER A 16 -22.30 -9.48 -7.05
C SER A 16 -23.15 -10.44 -7.89
N LYS A 17 -22.56 -11.17 -8.86
CA LYS A 17 -23.24 -12.28 -9.55
C LYS A 17 -23.35 -13.56 -8.72
N LEU A 18 -22.60 -13.68 -7.62
CA LEU A 18 -22.67 -14.86 -6.76
C LEU A 18 -24.09 -15.01 -6.18
N PRO A 19 -24.57 -16.26 -6.00
CA PRO A 19 -25.76 -16.53 -5.19
C PRO A 19 -25.66 -15.86 -3.81
N PRO A 20 -26.78 -15.44 -3.18
CA PRO A 20 -26.74 -14.69 -1.92
C PRO A 20 -25.92 -15.35 -0.80
N GLU A 21 -26.00 -16.67 -0.67
CA GLU A 21 -25.21 -17.42 0.33
C GLU A 21 -23.71 -17.35 0.06
N ASP A 22 -23.30 -17.57 -1.19
CA ASP A 22 -21.90 -17.48 -1.61
C ASP A 22 -21.36 -16.06 -1.46
N LEU A 23 -22.16 -15.05 -1.80
CA LEU A 23 -21.78 -13.64 -1.66
C LEU A 23 -21.58 -13.27 -0.17
N LEU A 24 -22.49 -13.71 0.70
CA LEU A 24 -22.34 -13.54 2.15
C LEU A 24 -21.07 -14.24 2.65
N ARG A 25 -20.81 -15.47 2.18
CA ARG A 25 -19.61 -16.20 2.55
C ARG A 25 -18.33 -15.52 2.04
N TYR A 26 -18.33 -15.05 0.79
CA TYR A 26 -17.23 -14.32 0.18
C TYR A 26 -16.89 -13.05 0.98
N ASN A 27 -17.91 -12.24 1.29
CA ASN A 27 -17.73 -11.02 2.09
C ASN A 27 -17.22 -11.32 3.49
N LYS A 28 -17.72 -12.40 4.12
CA LYS A 28 -17.22 -12.84 5.43
C LYS A 28 -15.75 -13.28 5.36
N VAL A 29 -15.37 -14.08 4.35
CA VAL A 29 -13.98 -14.52 4.16
C VAL A 29 -13.05 -13.33 3.95
N LEU A 30 -13.42 -12.35 3.13
CA LEU A 30 -12.65 -11.11 2.95
C LEU A 30 -12.48 -10.32 4.27
N SER A 31 -13.57 -10.18 5.03
CA SER A 31 -13.57 -9.49 6.32
C SER A 31 -12.68 -10.22 7.35
N ASP A 32 -12.80 -11.54 7.43
CA ASP A 32 -12.01 -12.39 8.33
C ASP A 32 -10.51 -12.31 7.98
N MET A 33 -10.14 -12.32 6.69
CA MET A 33 -8.75 -12.13 6.25
C MET A 33 -8.22 -10.74 6.60
N SER A 34 -9.01 -9.69 6.34
CA SER A 34 -8.64 -8.30 6.64
C SER A 34 -8.46 -8.09 8.14
N LYS A 35 -9.34 -8.66 8.96
CA LYS A 35 -9.23 -8.64 10.42
C LYS A 35 -7.99 -9.40 10.89
N ALA A 36 -7.78 -10.62 10.40
CA ALA A 36 -6.62 -11.43 10.78
C ALA A 36 -5.29 -10.72 10.49
N TYR A 37 -5.22 -9.98 9.38
CA TYR A 37 -4.07 -9.15 9.05
C TYR A 37 -3.97 -7.91 9.96
N GLY A 38 -5.06 -7.13 10.05
CA GLY A 38 -5.08 -5.84 10.75
C GLY A 38 -4.91 -5.91 12.27
N THR A 39 -5.25 -7.05 12.89
CA THR A 39 -5.10 -7.25 14.34
C THR A 39 -3.93 -8.16 14.71
N ALA A 40 -3.10 -8.57 13.75
CA ALA A 40 -1.94 -9.42 14.04
C ALA A 40 -0.91 -8.64 14.86
N LYS A 41 -0.38 -9.30 15.89
CA LYS A 41 0.67 -8.76 16.77
C LYS A 41 1.78 -9.79 16.96
N VAL A 42 3.01 -9.31 17.01
CA VAL A 42 4.23 -10.11 17.18
C VAL A 42 4.90 -9.76 18.50
N CYS A 43 5.44 -10.75 19.21
CA CYS A 43 6.18 -10.50 20.45
C CYS A 43 7.54 -9.85 20.16
N PRO A 44 8.08 -9.01 21.06
CA PRO A 44 9.42 -8.47 20.92
C PRO A 44 10.51 -9.56 20.81
N TYR A 45 11.57 -9.31 20.04
CA TYR A 45 12.65 -10.27 19.80
C TYR A 45 13.34 -10.76 21.09
N ASN A 46 13.50 -9.86 22.07
CA ASN A 46 14.08 -10.15 23.38
C ASN A 46 13.10 -10.80 24.37
N LYS A 47 11.81 -10.90 24.03
CA LYS A 47 10.76 -11.50 24.86
C LYS A 47 9.74 -12.23 23.98
N GLN A 48 10.14 -13.34 23.36
CA GLN A 48 9.30 -14.05 22.39
C GLN A 48 8.06 -14.72 23.02
N ASN A 49 8.10 -15.00 24.33
CA ASN A 49 6.96 -15.44 25.12
C ASN A 49 6.33 -14.24 25.85
N CYS A 50 5.75 -13.32 25.10
CA CYS A 50 5.07 -12.13 25.63
C CYS A 50 3.55 -12.33 25.73
N ASP A 51 2.90 -11.48 26.51
CA ASP A 51 1.46 -11.27 26.37
C ASP A 51 1.21 -10.29 25.21
N LYS A 52 0.73 -10.81 24.06
CA LYS A 52 0.48 -9.98 22.86
C LYS A 52 -0.57 -8.89 23.06
N THR A 53 -1.42 -8.98 24.09
CA THR A 53 -2.43 -7.95 24.35
C THR A 53 -1.78 -6.68 24.88
N THR A 54 -0.78 -6.81 25.74
CA THR A 54 -0.10 -5.72 26.46
C THR A 54 1.26 -5.38 25.87
N GLU A 55 1.96 -6.36 25.30
CA GLU A 55 3.36 -6.25 24.83
C GLU A 55 3.50 -6.55 23.33
N GLY A 56 2.41 -6.88 22.64
CA GLY A 56 2.43 -7.24 21.23
C GLY A 56 2.64 -6.04 20.32
N LEU A 57 3.60 -6.17 19.41
CA LEU A 57 3.95 -5.19 18.39
C LEU A 57 3.03 -5.37 17.18
N ALA A 58 2.29 -4.32 16.82
CA ALA A 58 1.47 -4.29 15.62
C ALA A 58 2.36 -4.09 14.37
N LEU A 59 1.80 -4.32 13.17
CA LEU A 59 2.50 -3.98 11.94
C LEU A 59 2.87 -2.49 11.89
N ASP A 60 1.84 -1.63 12.04
CA ASP A 60 1.99 -0.18 12.02
C ASP A 60 1.64 0.47 13.37
N PRO A 61 2.55 1.26 13.97
CA PRO A 61 3.88 1.62 13.43
C PRO A 61 5.01 0.64 13.78
N ASP A 62 4.80 -0.27 14.74
CA ASP A 62 5.91 -0.91 15.48
C ASP A 62 6.87 -1.74 14.58
N LEU A 63 6.34 -2.74 13.87
CA LEU A 63 7.19 -3.60 13.03
C LEU A 63 7.74 -2.85 11.81
N THR A 64 6.97 -1.93 11.22
CA THR A 64 7.42 -1.09 10.12
C THR A 64 8.64 -0.25 10.53
N GLU A 65 8.61 0.37 11.72
CA GLU A 65 9.75 1.13 12.26
C GLU A 65 10.94 0.23 12.62
N ILE A 66 10.70 -0.96 13.19
CA ILE A 66 11.77 -1.89 13.52
C ILE A 66 12.48 -2.39 12.25
N MET A 67 11.72 -2.78 11.24
CA MET A 67 12.27 -3.30 9.98
C MET A 67 13.04 -2.21 9.22
N SER A 68 12.60 -0.94 9.26
CA SER A 68 13.28 0.16 8.57
C SER A 68 14.67 0.47 9.13
N LYS A 69 14.90 0.25 10.43
CA LYS A 69 16.20 0.49 11.08
C LYS A 69 17.30 -0.50 10.68
N MET A 70 16.93 -1.64 10.09
CA MET A 70 17.87 -2.70 9.68
C MET A 70 18.81 -3.14 10.82
N GLY A 71 18.22 -3.73 11.86
CA GLY A 71 18.91 -4.24 13.05
C GLY A 71 19.83 -5.44 12.79
N SER A 72 19.97 -6.34 13.76
CA SER A 72 20.79 -7.54 13.54
C SER A 72 20.12 -8.53 12.57
N TYR A 73 20.90 -9.36 11.88
CA TYR A 73 20.36 -10.35 10.93
C TYR A 73 19.28 -11.24 11.57
N ASN A 74 19.58 -11.78 12.77
CA ASN A 74 18.67 -12.69 13.48
C ASN A 74 17.39 -12.00 13.96
N GLU A 75 17.49 -10.73 14.37
CA GLU A 75 16.35 -9.95 14.80
C GLU A 75 15.41 -9.65 13.63
N MET A 76 15.95 -9.20 12.49
CA MET A 76 15.16 -8.97 11.28
C MET A 76 14.52 -10.26 10.77
N ALA A 77 15.27 -11.37 10.79
CA ALA A 77 14.75 -12.69 10.44
C ALA A 77 13.58 -13.11 11.35
N TYR A 78 13.72 -12.90 12.67
CA TYR A 78 12.66 -13.20 13.64
C TYR A 78 11.38 -12.41 13.35
N TYR A 79 11.46 -11.09 13.21
CA TYR A 79 10.26 -10.27 12.98
C TYR A 79 9.60 -10.61 11.64
N TRP A 80 10.40 -10.82 10.59
CA TRP A 80 9.91 -11.22 9.27
C TRP A 80 9.17 -12.55 9.30
N GLN A 81 9.70 -13.54 10.04
CA GLN A 81 9.11 -14.87 10.17
C GLN A 81 7.87 -14.82 11.07
N ALA A 82 7.99 -14.24 12.26
CA ALA A 82 6.90 -14.16 13.23
C ALA A 82 5.69 -13.40 12.65
N TRP A 83 5.91 -12.35 11.86
CA TRP A 83 4.82 -11.67 11.16
C TRP A 83 4.05 -12.61 10.23
N ARG A 84 4.74 -13.45 9.46
CA ARG A 84 4.13 -14.42 8.53
C ARG A 84 3.40 -15.54 9.25
N GLU A 85 3.90 -15.95 10.42
CA GLU A 85 3.24 -16.92 11.28
C GLU A 85 1.97 -16.35 11.92
N GLU A 86 2.00 -15.10 12.35
CA GLU A 86 0.88 -14.47 13.04
C GLU A 86 -0.22 -13.92 12.13
N SER A 87 0.13 -13.57 10.89
CA SER A 87 -0.81 -13.10 9.87
C SER A 87 -1.09 -14.19 8.81
N GLY A 88 -0.10 -14.49 7.96
CA GLY A 88 -0.24 -15.34 6.78
C GLY A 88 -0.73 -16.76 7.07
N LYS A 89 -0.20 -17.42 8.11
CA LYS A 89 -0.63 -18.79 8.48
C LYS A 89 -2.11 -18.86 8.84
N LYS A 90 -2.65 -17.82 9.48
CA LYS A 90 -4.08 -17.72 9.85
C LYS A 90 -4.97 -17.44 8.64
N ILE A 91 -4.43 -16.77 7.62
CA ILE A 91 -5.14 -16.41 6.39
C ILE A 91 -5.17 -17.58 5.39
N ARG A 92 -4.24 -18.53 5.45
CA ARG A 92 -4.07 -19.59 4.44
C ARG A 92 -5.36 -20.33 4.05
N SER A 93 -6.15 -20.81 5.01
CA SER A 93 -7.39 -21.56 4.71
C SER A 93 -8.46 -20.65 4.11
N LEU A 94 -8.60 -19.44 4.65
CA LEU A 94 -9.51 -18.42 4.15
C LEU A 94 -9.16 -18.04 2.69
N TYR A 95 -7.88 -17.94 2.36
CA TYR A 95 -7.43 -17.59 1.02
C TYR A 95 -7.80 -18.65 -0.02
N THR A 96 -7.69 -19.95 0.32
CA THR A 96 -8.15 -21.03 -0.56
C THR A 96 -9.64 -20.90 -0.88
N GLU A 97 -10.45 -20.61 0.13
CA GLU A 97 -11.89 -20.42 -0.06
C GLU A 97 -12.20 -19.15 -0.87
N TYR A 98 -11.49 -18.06 -0.58
CA TYR A 98 -11.56 -16.82 -1.34
C TYR A 98 -11.27 -17.05 -2.83
N VAL A 99 -10.22 -17.80 -3.18
CA VAL A 99 -9.88 -18.12 -4.58
C VAL A 99 -11.01 -18.93 -5.24
N SER A 100 -11.57 -19.92 -4.54
CA SER A 100 -12.68 -20.72 -5.06
C SER A 100 -13.92 -19.87 -5.36
N LEU A 101 -14.33 -19.03 -4.40
CA LEU A 101 -15.50 -18.15 -4.56
C LEU A 101 -15.25 -17.06 -5.62
N SER A 102 -14.02 -16.52 -5.68
CA SER A 102 -13.61 -15.56 -6.71
C SER A 102 -13.71 -16.17 -8.10
N ASN A 103 -13.18 -17.37 -8.31
CA ASN A 103 -13.27 -18.03 -9.61
C ASN A 103 -14.71 -18.39 -9.98
N LYS A 104 -15.54 -18.79 -9.00
CA LYS A 104 -16.99 -18.97 -9.22
C LYS A 104 -17.66 -17.68 -9.71
N ALA A 105 -17.34 -16.54 -9.10
CA ALA A 105 -17.84 -15.24 -9.55
C ALA A 105 -17.39 -14.92 -10.97
N ALA A 106 -16.12 -15.16 -11.32
CA ALA A 106 -15.60 -14.91 -12.66
C ALA A 106 -16.33 -15.75 -13.72
N VAL A 107 -16.57 -17.04 -13.47
CA VAL A 107 -17.32 -17.92 -14.37
C VAL A 107 -18.75 -17.44 -14.57
N LEU A 108 -19.43 -16.96 -13.52
CA LEU A 108 -20.76 -16.36 -13.64
C LEU A 108 -20.75 -15.05 -14.45
N ASN A 109 -19.60 -14.41 -14.58
CA ASN A 109 -19.39 -13.24 -15.44
C ASN A 109 -18.89 -13.60 -16.85
N ASP A 110 -18.86 -14.89 -17.22
CA ASP A 110 -18.38 -15.38 -18.52
C ASP A 110 -16.86 -15.29 -18.72
N TYR A 111 -16.08 -15.37 -17.62
CA TYR A 111 -14.60 -15.41 -17.64
C TYR A 111 -14.08 -16.72 -17.06
N ALA A 112 -12.92 -17.19 -17.55
CA ALA A 112 -12.36 -18.48 -17.14
C ALA A 112 -11.95 -18.52 -15.66
N ASN A 113 -11.44 -17.41 -15.12
CA ASN A 113 -11.03 -17.27 -13.72
C ASN A 113 -10.97 -15.78 -13.33
N MET A 114 -10.80 -15.51 -12.04
CA MET A 114 -10.77 -14.13 -11.52
C MET A 114 -9.58 -13.31 -12.05
N GLY A 115 -8.45 -13.95 -12.38
CA GLY A 115 -7.31 -13.27 -12.98
C GLY A 115 -7.65 -12.68 -14.36
N ASP A 116 -8.36 -13.44 -15.20
CA ASP A 116 -8.82 -12.95 -16.49
C ASP A 116 -9.90 -11.87 -16.34
N PHE A 117 -10.77 -12.00 -15.33
CA PHE A 117 -11.74 -10.95 -14.99
C PHE A 117 -11.06 -9.64 -14.56
N TRP A 118 -9.95 -9.69 -13.80
CA TRP A 118 -9.20 -8.48 -13.43
C TRP A 118 -8.60 -7.77 -14.65
N LEU A 119 -8.16 -8.52 -15.65
CA LEU A 119 -7.56 -7.97 -16.87
C LEU A 119 -8.58 -7.23 -17.77
N LEU A 120 -9.88 -7.49 -17.60
CA LEU A 120 -10.94 -6.77 -18.32
C LEU A 120 -10.76 -5.25 -18.26
N ARG A 121 -10.29 -4.72 -17.13
CA ARG A 121 -10.15 -3.27 -16.90
C ARG A 121 -9.04 -2.62 -17.72
N TYR A 122 -8.15 -3.40 -18.33
CA TYR A 122 -7.11 -2.90 -19.22
C TYR A 122 -7.51 -2.93 -20.68
N GLU A 123 -8.57 -3.67 -21.03
CA GLU A 123 -9.11 -3.77 -22.40
C GLU A 123 -8.03 -4.04 -23.46
N SER A 124 -7.05 -4.88 -23.10
CA SER A 124 -5.91 -5.25 -23.94
C SER A 124 -5.71 -6.75 -23.93
N ASP A 125 -5.78 -7.35 -25.12
CA ASP A 125 -5.60 -8.79 -25.33
C ASP A 125 -4.15 -9.23 -25.09
N THR A 126 -3.19 -8.33 -25.27
CA THR A 126 -1.74 -8.58 -25.13
C THR A 126 -1.20 -8.16 -23.76
N PHE A 127 -2.04 -7.69 -22.83
CA PHE A 127 -1.57 -7.08 -21.57
C PHE A 127 -0.54 -7.92 -20.80
N ARG A 128 -0.72 -9.25 -20.74
CA ARG A 128 0.24 -10.15 -20.07
C ARG A 128 1.60 -10.19 -20.77
N GLU A 129 1.59 -10.18 -22.10
CA GLU A 129 2.80 -10.19 -22.93
C GLU A 129 3.53 -8.85 -22.83
N ASP A 130 2.78 -7.75 -22.89
CA ASP A 130 3.31 -6.40 -22.74
C ASP A 130 4.01 -6.21 -21.38
N MET A 131 3.37 -6.66 -20.29
CA MET A 131 3.95 -6.62 -18.94
C MET A 131 5.22 -7.49 -18.81
N GLU A 132 5.23 -8.68 -19.40
CA GLU A 132 6.42 -9.56 -19.41
C GLU A 132 7.57 -8.93 -20.20
N ASN A 133 7.29 -8.25 -21.31
CA ASN A 133 8.31 -7.57 -22.11
C ASN A 133 8.90 -6.38 -21.35
N VAL A 134 8.05 -5.53 -20.76
CA VAL A 134 8.51 -4.42 -19.90
C VAL A 134 9.33 -4.94 -18.72
N TRP A 135 8.91 -6.04 -18.09
CA TRP A 135 9.67 -6.65 -17.01
C TRP A 135 11.05 -7.13 -17.47
N LYS A 136 11.18 -7.76 -18.64
CA LYS A 136 12.50 -8.18 -19.17
C LYS A 136 13.44 -6.99 -19.35
N GLU A 137 12.95 -5.90 -19.96
CA GLU A 137 13.73 -4.68 -20.16
C GLU A 137 14.22 -4.10 -18.81
N VAL A 138 13.31 -3.95 -17.84
CA VAL A 138 13.66 -3.45 -16.50
C VAL A 138 14.58 -4.43 -15.77
N ARG A 139 14.33 -5.73 -15.88
CA ARG A 139 15.07 -6.78 -15.18
C ARG A 139 16.54 -6.76 -15.59
N ASP A 140 16.78 -6.80 -16.90
CA ASP A 140 18.09 -7.07 -17.47
C ASP A 140 18.98 -5.81 -17.44
N GLU A 141 18.40 -4.64 -17.75
CA GLU A 141 19.17 -3.38 -17.84
C GLU A 141 19.31 -2.63 -16.51
N LEU A 142 18.36 -2.78 -15.57
CA LEU A 142 18.32 -1.98 -14.35
C LEU A 142 18.31 -2.82 -13.07
N TYR A 143 17.35 -3.74 -12.94
CA TYR A 143 17.11 -4.44 -11.68
C TYR A 143 18.27 -5.35 -11.29
N LEU A 144 18.79 -6.18 -12.20
CA LEU A 144 19.89 -7.10 -11.89
C LEU A 144 21.20 -6.36 -11.54
N PRO A 145 21.64 -5.32 -12.28
CA PRO A 145 22.77 -4.49 -11.85
C PRO A 145 22.57 -3.87 -10.47
N LEU A 146 21.39 -3.27 -10.21
CA LEU A 146 21.06 -2.68 -8.92
C LEU A 146 21.06 -3.73 -7.79
N TYR A 147 20.40 -4.86 -8.02
CA TYR A 147 20.30 -5.98 -7.08
C TYR A 147 21.69 -6.53 -6.72
N ASN A 148 22.57 -6.71 -7.70
CA ASN A 148 23.94 -7.17 -7.46
C ASN A 148 24.79 -6.13 -6.71
N TYR A 149 24.63 -4.84 -7.01
CA TYR A 149 25.29 -3.77 -6.27
C TYR A 149 24.82 -3.72 -4.80
N VAL A 150 23.50 -3.81 -4.58
CA VAL A 150 22.90 -3.87 -3.24
C VAL A 150 23.41 -5.11 -2.50
N ARG A 151 23.45 -6.28 -3.14
CA ARG A 151 24.02 -7.52 -2.56
C ARG A 151 25.44 -7.30 -2.09
N TYR A 152 26.30 -6.73 -2.93
CA TYR A 152 27.70 -6.46 -2.60
C TYR A 152 27.84 -5.50 -1.39
N LYS A 153 26.98 -4.48 -1.30
CA LYS A 153 27.02 -3.53 -0.17
C LYS A 153 26.51 -4.18 1.11
N LEU A 154 25.37 -4.86 1.06
CA LEU A 154 24.78 -5.50 2.23
C LEU A 154 25.60 -6.69 2.73
N SER A 155 26.34 -7.41 1.87
CA SER A 155 27.20 -8.53 2.30
C SER A 155 28.32 -8.09 3.23
N LYS A 156 28.70 -6.81 3.22
CA LYS A 156 29.65 -6.22 4.18
C LYS A 156 29.06 -6.06 5.58
N ARG A 157 27.73 -5.97 5.68
CA ARG A 157 27.00 -5.84 6.94
C ARG A 157 26.49 -7.19 7.46
N TYR A 158 25.98 -8.03 6.56
CA TYR A 158 25.43 -9.34 6.87
C TYR A 158 26.26 -10.43 6.18
N PRO A 159 27.22 -11.05 6.90
CA PRO A 159 28.03 -12.15 6.37
C PRO A 159 27.22 -13.37 5.90
N GLN A 160 25.96 -13.48 6.32
CA GLN A 160 25.02 -14.52 5.92
C GLN A 160 24.56 -14.42 4.46
N ILE A 161 24.80 -13.28 3.78
CA ILE A 161 24.42 -13.11 2.38
C ILE A 161 25.36 -13.93 1.50
N ASN A 162 24.82 -14.96 0.88
CA ASN A 162 25.53 -15.78 -0.08
C ASN A 162 25.64 -15.04 -1.44
N PRO A 163 26.83 -14.97 -2.06
CA PRO A 163 27.04 -14.26 -3.32
C PRO A 163 26.32 -14.89 -4.52
N THR A 164 25.95 -16.17 -4.45
CA THR A 164 25.35 -16.93 -5.56
C THR A 164 23.86 -17.23 -5.39
N GLU A 165 23.31 -17.06 -4.19
CA GLU A 165 21.89 -17.35 -3.90
C GLU A 165 21.05 -16.07 -3.83
N ALA A 166 19.73 -16.22 -3.86
CA ALA A 166 18.82 -15.11 -3.64
C ALA A 166 19.07 -14.48 -2.25
N MET A 167 19.12 -13.15 -2.20
CA MET A 167 19.25 -12.40 -0.96
C MET A 167 18.08 -12.68 -0.01
N PRO A 168 18.34 -12.81 1.31
CA PRO A 168 17.28 -13.00 2.29
C PRO A 168 16.26 -11.85 2.26
N ALA A 169 14.96 -12.16 2.26
CA ALA A 169 13.92 -11.13 2.09
C ALA A 169 13.78 -10.16 3.27
N HIS A 170 14.38 -10.46 4.43
CA HIS A 170 14.24 -9.68 5.66
C HIS A 170 15.29 -8.57 5.83
N ILE A 171 16.21 -8.40 4.89
CA ILE A 171 17.31 -7.42 4.98
C ILE A 171 17.12 -6.19 4.08
N PHE A 172 15.91 -5.93 3.60
CA PHE A 172 15.61 -4.84 2.65
C PHE A 172 14.95 -3.61 3.30
N GLY A 173 14.95 -3.51 4.64
CA GLY A 173 14.37 -2.36 5.33
C GLY A 173 12.85 -2.25 5.23
N ASN A 174 12.17 -3.32 4.77
CA ASN A 174 10.73 -3.39 4.56
C ASN A 174 10.26 -4.85 4.78
N MET A 175 9.07 -5.04 5.35
CA MET A 175 8.52 -6.35 5.71
C MET A 175 8.36 -7.32 4.51
N TRP A 176 8.18 -6.78 3.31
CA TRP A 176 7.97 -7.52 2.05
C TRP A 176 9.07 -7.29 1.02
N ALA A 177 10.09 -6.48 1.33
CA ALA A 177 11.12 -6.07 0.38
C ALA A 177 10.58 -5.42 -0.91
N GLN A 178 9.37 -4.85 -0.86
CA GLN A 178 8.72 -4.22 -2.03
C GLN A 178 9.36 -2.88 -2.41
N THR A 179 9.96 -2.19 -1.44
CA THR A 179 10.77 -0.99 -1.60
C THR A 179 12.03 -1.12 -0.76
N TRP A 180 13.14 -0.56 -1.25
CA TRP A 180 14.45 -0.61 -0.58
C TRP A 180 14.94 0.78 -0.16
N THR A 181 14.02 1.74 0.00
CA THR A 181 14.35 3.12 0.39
C THR A 181 15.06 3.17 1.74
N ASN A 182 14.60 2.37 2.71
CA ASN A 182 15.16 2.31 4.05
C ASN A 182 16.60 1.75 4.11
N ILE A 183 17.08 1.09 3.05
CA ILE A 183 18.47 0.60 3.01
C ILE A 183 19.46 1.62 2.45
N LEU A 184 18.98 2.75 1.92
CA LEU A 184 19.80 3.77 1.25
C LEU A 184 21.06 4.13 2.04
N PRO A 185 21.01 4.43 3.36
CA PRO A 185 22.21 4.77 4.14
C PRO A 185 23.34 3.72 4.07
N TYR A 186 23.01 2.45 3.82
CA TYR A 186 23.96 1.35 3.77
C TYR A 186 24.49 1.04 2.36
N VAL A 187 23.79 1.51 1.33
CA VAL A 187 24.11 1.21 -0.07
C VAL A 187 24.51 2.43 -0.89
N LEU A 188 24.55 3.63 -0.31
CA LEU A 188 25.00 4.82 -1.04
C LEU A 188 26.39 4.61 -1.70
N PRO A 189 26.53 4.95 -3.00
CA PRO A 189 27.83 4.95 -3.66
C PRO A 189 28.77 5.99 -3.05
N TYR A 190 28.23 7.16 -2.68
CA TYR A 190 28.94 8.28 -2.10
C TYR A 190 28.28 8.70 -0.77
N PRO A 191 28.65 8.07 0.37
CA PRO A 191 27.99 8.30 1.66
C PRO A 191 28.05 9.74 2.18
N ASN A 192 29.05 10.50 1.73
CA ASN A 192 29.24 11.90 2.16
C ASN A 192 28.53 12.91 1.24
N ALA A 193 27.86 12.46 0.17
CA ALA A 193 27.05 13.33 -0.65
C ALA A 193 25.73 13.66 0.07
N SER A 194 25.22 14.87 -0.12
CA SER A 194 23.93 15.27 0.46
C SER A 194 22.80 14.39 -0.06
N SER A 195 22.05 13.77 0.85
CA SER A 195 20.80 13.09 0.53
C SER A 195 19.60 14.03 0.72
N PHE A 196 18.54 13.80 -0.04
CA PHE A 196 17.27 14.50 0.13
C PHE A 196 16.33 13.64 0.98
N ASP A 197 16.25 13.94 2.27
CA ASP A 197 15.26 13.39 3.21
C ASP A 197 14.72 14.56 4.04
N VAL A 198 13.39 14.74 4.03
CA VAL A 198 12.74 15.87 4.70
C VAL A 198 12.18 15.51 6.08
N THR A 199 12.35 14.26 6.55
CA THR A 199 11.80 13.75 7.82
C THR A 199 12.12 14.67 9.00
N GLU A 200 13.40 15.01 9.18
CA GLU A 200 13.82 15.86 10.30
C GLU A 200 13.30 17.30 10.17
N GLN A 201 13.11 17.80 8.95
CA GLN A 201 12.50 19.11 8.75
C GLN A 201 11.00 19.08 9.05
N LEU A 202 10.28 18.04 8.60
CA LEU A 202 8.87 17.85 8.89
C LEU A 202 8.61 17.74 10.40
N LYS A 203 9.44 17.00 11.14
CA LYS A 203 9.37 16.93 12.60
C LYS A 203 9.59 18.29 13.25
N ARG A 204 10.67 19.00 12.87
CA ARG A 204 10.93 20.37 13.37
C ARG A 204 9.78 21.33 13.11
N MET A 205 9.16 21.23 11.92
CA MET A 205 7.98 22.02 11.59
C MET A 205 6.77 21.60 12.42
N GLY A 206 6.60 20.30 12.69
CA GLY A 206 5.55 19.77 13.56
C GLY A 206 5.75 20.11 15.05
N ASP A 207 6.98 20.41 15.46
CA ASP A 207 7.31 20.90 16.80
C ASP A 207 7.00 22.41 16.99
N ASP A 208 6.63 23.11 15.91
CA ASP A 208 6.22 24.51 15.99
C ASP A 208 4.98 24.65 16.92
N PRO A 209 5.04 25.50 17.95
CA PRO A 209 3.97 25.64 18.94
C PRO A 209 2.70 26.29 18.37
N SER A 210 2.71 26.78 17.12
CA SER A 210 1.50 27.28 16.44
C SER A 210 0.53 26.18 16.02
N TRP A 211 0.96 24.91 15.96
CA TRP A 211 0.05 23.79 15.70
C TRP A 211 -0.82 23.48 16.91
N VAL A 212 -2.13 23.53 16.71
CA VAL A 212 -3.13 23.41 17.78
C VAL A 212 -3.25 21.99 18.37
N ASP A 213 -2.95 20.95 17.57
CA ASP A 213 -2.99 19.55 17.98
C ASP A 213 -2.20 18.63 17.00
N GLU A 214 -2.09 17.34 17.33
CA GLU A 214 -1.41 16.33 16.50
C GLU A 214 -2.03 16.18 15.11
N ARG A 215 -3.35 16.40 14.98
CA ARG A 215 -4.05 16.30 13.70
C ARG A 215 -3.66 17.46 12.78
N ALA A 216 -3.55 18.67 13.31
CA ALA A 216 -3.11 19.86 12.60
C ALA A 216 -1.67 19.67 12.08
N LYS A 217 -0.79 19.06 12.87
CA LYS A 217 0.57 18.68 12.44
C LYS A 217 0.56 17.72 11.24
N ARG A 218 -0.28 16.68 11.25
CA ARG A 218 -0.42 15.75 10.10
C ARG A 218 -1.05 16.45 8.89
N LYS A 219 -2.01 17.33 9.12
CA LYS A 219 -2.69 18.11 8.08
C LYS A 219 -1.70 18.92 7.23
N MET A 220 -0.63 19.43 7.85
CA MET A 220 0.44 20.17 7.15
C MET A 220 0.99 19.41 5.93
N ILE A 221 1.20 18.08 6.04
CA ILE A 221 1.71 17.26 4.94
C ILE A 221 0.75 17.30 3.73
N PHE A 222 -0.54 17.15 3.99
CA PHE A 222 -1.56 17.23 2.94
C PHE A 222 -1.71 18.65 2.37
N ASP A 223 -1.53 19.69 3.19
CA ASP A 223 -1.53 21.07 2.70
C ASP A 223 -0.36 21.35 1.74
N PHE A 224 0.82 20.78 1.99
CA PHE A 224 1.94 20.86 1.04
C PHE A 224 1.62 20.18 -0.28
N ALA A 225 1.13 18.94 -0.23
CA ALA A 225 0.75 18.18 -1.41
C ALA A 225 -0.37 18.88 -2.20
N ASN A 226 -1.43 19.35 -1.52
CA ASN A 226 -2.50 20.13 -2.16
C ASN A 226 -1.98 21.44 -2.79
N SER A 227 -1.01 22.12 -2.16
CA SER A 227 -0.37 23.30 -2.74
C SER A 227 0.35 22.99 -4.06
N PHE A 228 0.98 21.81 -4.17
CA PHE A 228 1.59 21.36 -5.42
C PHE A 228 0.54 21.25 -6.54
N PHE A 229 -0.56 20.53 -6.31
CA PHE A 229 -1.63 20.40 -7.31
C PHE A 229 -2.26 21.75 -7.68
N LYS A 230 -2.53 22.62 -6.70
CA LYS A 230 -3.08 23.97 -6.96
C LYS A 230 -2.14 24.84 -7.81
N LYS A 231 -0.82 24.73 -7.62
CA LYS A 231 0.17 25.45 -8.45
C LYS A 231 0.20 24.95 -9.89
N LEU A 232 -0.23 23.72 -10.15
CA LEU A 232 -0.46 23.18 -11.50
C LEU A 232 -1.80 23.65 -12.10
N GLY A 233 -2.58 24.45 -11.36
CA GLY A 233 -3.91 24.92 -11.79
C GLY A 233 -5.04 23.94 -11.50
N LEU A 234 -4.79 22.92 -10.68
CA LEU A 234 -5.79 21.91 -10.32
C LEU A 234 -6.65 22.35 -9.12
N ALA A 235 -7.74 21.61 -8.90
CA ALA A 235 -8.73 21.93 -7.88
C ALA A 235 -8.19 21.81 -6.45
N ASP A 236 -8.80 22.53 -5.52
CA ASP A 236 -8.47 22.43 -4.10
C ASP A 236 -9.06 21.15 -3.47
N MET A 237 -8.22 20.35 -2.84
CA MET A 237 -8.58 19.06 -2.25
C MET A 237 -8.72 19.09 -0.72
N GLN A 238 -8.79 20.26 -0.08
CA GLN A 238 -8.91 20.36 1.39
C GLN A 238 -10.06 19.54 1.99
N VAL A 239 -11.15 19.33 1.24
CA VAL A 239 -12.28 18.49 1.68
C VAL A 239 -11.83 17.05 2.03
N ALA A 240 -10.83 16.52 1.31
CA ALA A 240 -10.39 15.14 1.43
C ALA A 240 -9.62 14.81 2.71
N TYR A 241 -9.07 15.82 3.37
CA TYR A 241 -8.33 15.67 4.62
C TYR A 241 -8.85 16.60 5.74
N GLY A 242 -10.09 17.08 5.55
CA GLY A 242 -10.88 17.81 6.55
C GLY A 242 -11.46 16.89 7.63
N GLU A 243 -12.43 17.38 8.42
CA GLU A 243 -12.93 16.73 9.65
C GLU A 243 -13.39 15.27 9.49
N LYS A 244 -13.96 14.91 8.33
CA LYS A 244 -14.48 13.56 8.05
C LYS A 244 -13.39 12.54 7.72
N ALA A 245 -12.16 12.98 7.47
CA ALA A 245 -11.05 12.15 7.08
C ALA A 245 -10.25 11.65 8.29
N MET A 246 -9.70 10.44 8.18
CA MET A 246 -8.82 9.84 9.19
C MET A 246 -7.38 10.01 8.72
N ILE A 247 -6.76 11.14 9.06
CA ILE A 247 -5.35 11.44 8.73
C ILE A 247 -4.39 11.21 9.91
N LEU A 248 -4.92 10.80 11.04
CA LEU A 248 -4.20 10.45 12.26
C LEU A 248 -4.83 9.18 12.84
N LYS A 249 -4.00 8.28 13.35
CA LYS A 249 -4.48 7.06 14.00
C LYS A 249 -5.29 7.43 15.26
N PRO A 250 -6.55 7.00 15.39
CA PRO A 250 -7.35 7.29 16.57
C PRO A 250 -6.87 6.49 17.79
N ASP A 251 -6.80 7.15 18.94
CA ASP A 251 -6.39 6.52 20.21
C ASP A 251 -7.33 5.39 20.61
N GLY A 252 -6.73 4.27 21.05
CA GLY A 252 -7.47 3.12 21.60
C GLY A 252 -8.37 2.38 20.60
N LYS A 253 -8.24 2.64 19.29
CA LYS A 253 -9.03 1.98 18.25
C LYS A 253 -8.17 1.19 17.28
N GLU A 254 -8.59 -0.03 17.00
CA GLU A 254 -8.02 -0.84 15.93
C GLU A 254 -8.59 -0.37 14.58
N VAL A 255 -7.71 0.08 13.69
CA VAL A 255 -8.04 0.56 12.35
C VAL A 255 -7.06 0.01 11.33
N ILE A 256 -7.49 -0.10 10.08
CA ILE A 256 -6.59 -0.43 8.96
C ILE A 256 -5.81 0.84 8.62
N CYS A 257 -4.51 0.86 8.92
CA CYS A 257 -3.66 2.03 8.73
C CYS A 257 -3.17 2.23 7.29
N HIS A 258 -3.19 1.18 6.46
CA HIS A 258 -2.81 1.27 5.04
C HIS A 258 -3.56 2.41 4.36
N ALA A 259 -2.82 3.32 3.74
CA ALA A 259 -3.36 4.51 3.11
C ALA A 259 -4.40 4.15 2.03
N SER A 260 -5.42 5.00 1.90
CA SER A 260 -6.41 4.90 0.83
C SER A 260 -7.21 6.18 0.68
N ALA A 261 -7.60 6.46 -0.55
CA ALA A 261 -8.47 7.55 -0.97
C ALA A 261 -9.85 7.03 -1.36
N TRP A 262 -10.89 7.73 -0.93
CA TRP A 262 -12.28 7.31 -1.04
C TRP A 262 -13.13 8.37 -1.75
N ASP A 263 -13.82 7.97 -2.82
CA ASP A 263 -14.95 8.68 -3.42
C ASP A 263 -16.25 8.16 -2.80
N MET A 264 -17.02 9.02 -2.15
CA MET A 264 -18.31 8.65 -1.54
C MET A 264 -19.48 8.66 -2.54
N CYS A 265 -19.18 8.84 -3.82
CA CYS A 265 -20.11 8.77 -4.96
C CYS A 265 -21.21 9.85 -4.99
N ASP A 266 -21.08 10.92 -4.20
CA ASP A 266 -22.04 12.04 -4.14
C ASP A 266 -21.55 13.33 -4.83
N LYS A 267 -20.40 13.25 -5.53
CA LYS A 267 -19.68 14.33 -6.23
C LYS A 267 -19.03 15.40 -5.34
N ASN A 268 -19.13 15.31 -4.02
CA ASN A 268 -18.71 16.37 -3.11
C ASN A 268 -17.89 15.87 -1.90
N ASP A 269 -18.13 14.64 -1.46
CA ASP A 269 -17.50 14.02 -0.31
C ASP A 269 -16.41 13.04 -0.79
N PHE A 270 -15.17 13.48 -0.66
CA PHE A 270 -13.96 12.70 -0.91
C PHE A 270 -13.19 12.63 0.41
N ARG A 271 -12.49 11.53 0.69
CA ARG A 271 -11.81 11.34 1.99
C ARG A 271 -10.51 10.55 1.86
N ILE A 272 -9.54 10.89 2.69
CA ILE A 272 -8.32 10.11 2.92
C ILE A 272 -8.42 9.35 4.24
N LYS A 273 -7.92 8.11 4.24
CA LYS A 273 -7.77 7.27 5.43
C LYS A 273 -6.33 6.74 5.53
N MET A 274 -5.49 7.44 6.29
CA MET A 274 -4.07 7.17 6.47
C MET A 274 -3.63 7.44 7.92
N CYS A 275 -2.86 6.53 8.52
CA CYS A 275 -2.23 6.76 9.82
C CYS A 275 -0.92 7.53 9.62
N THR A 276 -1.03 8.84 9.36
CA THR A 276 0.09 9.67 8.89
C THR A 276 1.11 9.97 9.99
N GLU A 277 2.38 9.75 9.69
CA GLU A 277 3.54 10.16 10.48
C GLU A 277 4.35 11.25 9.77
N LEU A 278 5.15 11.99 10.54
CA LEU A 278 5.99 13.08 10.01
C LEU A 278 7.29 12.52 9.40
N THR A 279 7.17 11.79 8.31
CA THR A 279 8.29 11.16 7.58
C THR A 279 8.30 11.55 6.11
N HIS A 280 9.47 11.42 5.47
CA HIS A 280 9.58 11.61 4.01
C HIS A 280 8.73 10.60 3.24
N GLU A 281 8.64 9.35 3.70
CA GLU A 281 7.80 8.31 3.08
C GLU A 281 6.32 8.73 3.06
N ASP A 282 5.78 9.13 4.21
CA ASP A 282 4.38 9.55 4.32
C ASP A 282 4.11 10.88 3.59
N PHE A 283 5.12 11.74 3.47
CA PHE A 283 5.04 12.93 2.63
C PHE A 283 4.84 12.58 1.15
N ILE A 284 5.54 11.57 0.63
CA ILE A 284 5.32 11.08 -0.74
C ILE A 284 3.97 10.37 -0.85
N THR A 285 3.61 9.52 0.11
CA THR A 285 2.31 8.82 0.14
C THR A 285 1.14 9.82 0.12
N ALA A 286 1.23 10.94 0.84
CA ALA A 286 0.20 11.97 0.79
C ALA A 286 0.00 12.59 -0.60
N HIS A 287 1.05 12.68 -1.43
CA HIS A 287 0.92 13.12 -2.82
C HIS A 287 0.18 12.08 -3.65
N HIS A 288 0.54 10.80 -3.50
CA HIS A 288 -0.13 9.68 -4.18
C HIS A 288 -1.63 9.62 -3.84
N GLU A 289 -1.99 9.68 -2.55
CA GLU A 289 -3.39 9.66 -2.13
C GLU A 289 -4.17 10.88 -2.64
N LEU A 290 -3.54 12.07 -2.67
CA LEU A 290 -4.16 13.25 -3.26
C LEU A 290 -4.24 13.18 -4.79
N GLY A 291 -3.35 12.45 -5.46
CA GLY A 291 -3.47 12.12 -6.88
C GLY A 291 -4.77 11.38 -7.19
N HIS A 292 -5.12 10.37 -6.37
CA HIS A 292 -6.41 9.70 -6.45
C HIS A 292 -7.60 10.66 -6.24
N ILE A 293 -7.56 11.48 -5.18
CA ILE A 293 -8.62 12.47 -4.91
C ILE A 293 -8.79 13.44 -6.08
N GLN A 294 -7.68 13.92 -6.65
CA GLN A 294 -7.70 14.83 -7.77
C GLN A 294 -8.38 14.17 -8.97
N TYR A 295 -8.05 12.91 -9.26
CA TYR A 295 -8.69 12.15 -10.32
C TYR A 295 -10.20 11.97 -10.06
N TYR A 296 -10.60 11.64 -8.83
CA TYR A 296 -12.01 11.55 -8.43
C TYR A 296 -12.77 12.84 -8.75
N MET A 297 -12.19 13.98 -8.39
CA MET A 297 -12.78 15.29 -8.63
C MET A 297 -12.87 15.63 -10.13
N GLN A 298 -11.93 15.17 -10.96
CA GLN A 298 -11.94 15.45 -12.40
C GLN A 298 -13.06 14.71 -13.15
N TYR A 299 -13.31 13.44 -12.81
CA TYR A 299 -14.34 12.66 -13.51
C TYR A 299 -15.72 12.67 -12.84
N LYS A 300 -15.90 13.42 -11.74
CA LYS A 300 -17.12 13.37 -10.91
C LYS A 300 -18.41 13.73 -11.63
N GLU A 301 -18.34 14.38 -12.79
CA GLU A 301 -19.51 14.70 -13.62
C GLU A 301 -19.84 13.63 -14.67
N LEU A 302 -18.96 12.63 -14.86
CA LEU A 302 -19.24 11.50 -15.72
C LEU A 302 -20.34 10.59 -15.12
N PRO A 303 -21.02 9.77 -15.96
CA PRO A 303 -21.86 8.68 -15.48
C PRO A 303 -21.09 7.77 -14.51
N ILE A 304 -21.78 7.17 -13.54
CA ILE A 304 -21.15 6.35 -12.48
C ILE A 304 -20.27 5.22 -13.05
N THR A 305 -20.67 4.66 -14.20
CA THR A 305 -19.94 3.60 -14.94
C THR A 305 -18.58 4.06 -15.49
N TYR A 306 -18.36 5.38 -15.60
CA TYR A 306 -17.10 5.99 -16.05
C TYR A 306 -16.36 6.76 -14.96
N ARG A 307 -16.82 6.68 -13.69
CA ARG A 307 -16.10 7.27 -12.55
C ARG A 307 -15.00 6.36 -12.05
N SER A 308 -14.02 6.15 -12.92
CA SER A 308 -12.80 5.41 -12.66
C SER A 308 -11.75 5.85 -13.67
N GLY A 309 -10.48 5.61 -13.37
CA GLY A 309 -9.39 5.82 -14.32
C GLY A 309 -9.59 5.02 -15.62
N ALA A 310 -8.93 5.47 -16.69
CA ALA A 310 -9.02 4.84 -18.00
C ALA A 310 -8.69 3.34 -17.94
N ASN A 311 -7.69 2.99 -17.12
CA ASN A 311 -7.46 1.67 -16.56
C ASN A 311 -6.95 1.84 -15.11
N PRO A 312 -6.79 0.77 -14.30
CA PRO A 312 -6.35 0.89 -12.92
C PRO A 312 -4.97 1.54 -12.76
N GLY A 313 -4.04 1.32 -13.70
CA GLY A 313 -2.70 1.91 -13.64
C GLY A 313 -2.67 3.44 -13.75
N PHE A 314 -3.66 4.04 -14.41
CA PHE A 314 -3.80 5.50 -14.42
C PHE A 314 -4.15 6.08 -13.05
N HIS A 315 -4.88 5.35 -12.20
CA HIS A 315 -5.18 5.84 -10.85
C HIS A 315 -3.94 5.91 -9.98
N GLU A 316 -3.07 4.90 -10.08
CA GLU A 316 -1.87 4.75 -9.25
C GLU A 316 -0.71 5.65 -9.70
N ALA A 317 -0.74 6.15 -10.94
CA ALA A 317 0.35 6.91 -11.54
C ALA A 317 0.27 8.43 -11.37
N ILE A 318 -0.92 8.98 -11.05
CA ILE A 318 -1.15 10.42 -10.83
C ILE A 318 -0.70 10.83 -9.43
#